data_AF-A0A9W7ZPB8-F1
#
_entry.id   AF-A0A9W7ZPB8-F1
#
_cell.length_a   1.000
_cell.length_b   1.000
_cell.length_c   1.000
_cell.angle_alpha   90.00
_cell.angle_beta   90.00
_cell.angle_gamma   90.00
#
_symmetry.space_group_name_H-M   'P 1'
#
loop_
_entity.id
_entity.type
_entity.pdbx_description
1 polymer ?
#
loop_
_entity_poly.entity_id
_entity_poly.type
_entity_poly.pdbx_seq_one_letter_code
_entity_poly.pdbx_strand_id
1 'polypeptide(L)'
;MKELRKIDDNIMLRMNKTDTHSNAACAEFFHHLSKAYVQREQAVNYCLEVLDRGLDKQNDALAKNPGDNDLKNKLFFEETKRRWIFNEFTVEDIVRSRSLRVFNDKCRSFEMPADFTEFLNKRK
;
A
#
# COMPACT_ATOMS: atom_id res chain seq x y z
N MET A 1 2.67 8.24 1.43
CA MET A 1 2.08 7.10 2.14
C MET A 1 1.31 7.47 3.40
N LYS A 2 1.87 8.24 4.33
CA LYS A 2 1.19 8.65 5.59
C LYS A 2 -0.23 9.21 5.37
N GLU A 3 -0.39 10.14 4.44
CA GLU A 3 -1.71 10.73 4.14
C GLU A 3 -2.73 9.73 3.61
N LEU A 4 -2.27 8.71 2.85
CA LEU A 4 -3.12 7.66 2.30
C LEU A 4 -3.55 6.63 3.36
N ARG A 5 -2.93 6.64 4.55
CA ARG A 5 -3.22 5.73 5.68
C ARG A 5 -4.13 6.32 6.74
N LYS A 6 -4.63 7.55 6.54
CA LYS A 6 -5.49 8.24 7.51
C LYS A 6 -6.75 7.45 7.92
N ILE A 7 -7.32 6.63 7.03
CA ILE A 7 -8.48 5.78 7.37
C ILE A 7 -8.11 4.67 8.34
N ASP A 8 -6.93 4.05 8.17
CA ASP A 8 -6.40 2.99 9.04
C ASP A 8 -5.90 3.57 10.37
N ASP A 9 -5.17 4.69 10.34
CA ASP A 9 -4.66 5.35 11.55
C ASP A 9 -5.80 5.79 12.49
N ASN A 10 -6.96 6.14 11.92
CA ASN A 10 -8.17 6.54 12.65
C ASN A 10 -9.23 5.43 12.69
N ILE A 11 -8.87 4.17 12.41
CA ILE A 11 -9.82 3.06 12.31
C ILE A 11 -10.71 2.95 13.56
N MET A 12 -10.12 3.02 14.75
CA MET A 12 -10.85 2.93 16.02
C MET A 12 -11.84 4.08 16.19
N LEU A 13 -11.41 5.31 15.91
CA LEU A 13 -12.25 6.51 16.01
C LEU A 13 -13.42 6.44 15.03
N ARG A 14 -13.19 5.99 13.80
CA ARG A 14 -14.22 5.87 12.78
C ARG A 14 -15.19 4.73 13.10
N MET A 15 -14.67 3.56 13.48
CA MET A 15 -15.51 2.41 13.86
C MET A 15 -16.39 2.68 15.08
N ASN A 16 -15.92 3.49 16.04
CA ASN A 16 -16.75 3.89 17.18
C ASN A 16 -17.90 4.85 16.80
N LYS A 17 -17.83 5.49 15.63
CA LYS A 17 -18.89 6.37 15.10
C LYS A 17 -19.81 5.66 14.11
N THR A 18 -19.34 4.60 13.47
CA THR A 18 -20.12 3.77 12.55
C THR A 18 -21.14 2.95 13.35
N ASP A 19 -22.38 2.88 12.85
CA ASP A 19 -23.36 1.94 13.37
C ASP A 19 -22.97 0.50 12.97
N THR A 20 -22.32 -0.21 13.90
CA THR A 20 -21.81 -1.57 13.65
C THR A 20 -22.90 -2.64 13.57
N HIS A 21 -24.16 -2.30 13.88
CA HIS A 21 -25.30 -3.20 13.74
C HIS A 21 -25.95 -3.10 12.36
N SER A 22 -25.71 -2.00 11.64
CA SER A 22 -26.20 -1.81 10.28
C SER A 22 -25.22 -2.40 9.27
N ASN A 23 -25.66 -3.46 8.57
CA ASN A 23 -24.89 -4.04 7.48
C ASN A 23 -24.58 -3.01 6.38
N ALA A 24 -25.47 -2.05 6.13
CA ALA A 24 -25.24 -0.99 5.16
C ALA A 24 -24.10 -0.05 5.58
N ALA A 25 -24.05 0.33 6.87
CA ALA A 25 -22.99 1.18 7.40
C ALA A 25 -21.63 0.46 7.43
N CYS A 26 -21.62 -0.82 7.79
CA CYS A 26 -20.42 -1.67 7.68
C CYS A 26 -19.96 -1.83 6.23
N ALA A 27 -20.88 -2.02 5.27
CA ALA A 27 -20.56 -2.11 3.85
C ALA A 27 -19.94 -0.83 3.29
N GLU A 28 -20.50 0.34 3.65
CA GLU A 28 -19.97 1.64 3.23
C GLU A 28 -18.56 1.87 3.82
N PHE A 29 -18.39 1.57 5.11
CA PHE A 29 -17.08 1.69 5.75
C PHE A 29 -16.05 0.75 5.09
N PHE A 30 -16.44 -0.48 4.83
CA PHE A 30 -15.62 -1.46 4.13
C PHE A 30 -15.25 -1.01 2.72
N HIS A 31 -16.19 -0.40 1.98
CA HIS A 31 -15.91 0.15 0.66
C HIS A 31 -14.83 1.24 0.71
N HIS A 32 -14.87 2.13 1.69
CA HIS A 32 -13.82 3.12 1.89
C HIS A 32 -12.47 2.48 2.22
N LEU A 33 -12.48 1.43 3.04
CA LEU A 33 -11.28 0.70 3.44
C LEU A 33 -10.64 -0.05 2.26
N SER A 34 -11.44 -0.79 1.49
CA SER A 34 -10.99 -1.54 0.32
C SER A 34 -10.47 -0.62 -0.79
N LYS A 35 -11.15 0.50 -1.04
CA LYS A 35 -10.68 1.53 -1.97
C LYS A 35 -9.32 2.10 -1.55
N ALA A 36 -9.12 2.35 -0.26
CA ALA A 36 -7.83 2.84 0.24
C ALA A 36 -6.71 1.81 0.02
N TYR A 37 -6.96 0.51 0.23
CA TYR A 37 -5.99 -0.55 -0.05
C TYR A 37 -5.57 -0.59 -1.52
N VAL A 38 -6.54 -0.57 -2.44
CA VAL A 38 -6.28 -0.59 -3.88
C VAL A 38 -5.49 0.65 -4.30
N GLN A 39 -5.89 1.83 -3.82
CA GLN A 39 -5.19 3.09 -4.12
C GLN A 39 -3.73 3.08 -3.64
N ARG A 40 -3.46 2.53 -2.46
CA ARG A 40 -2.10 2.44 -1.92
C ARG A 40 -1.25 1.45 -2.70
N GLU A 41 -1.78 0.29 -3.07
CA GLU A 41 -1.07 -0.66 -3.91
C GLU A 41 -0.72 -0.07 -5.28
N GLN A 42 -1.67 0.59 -5.93
CA GLN A 42 -1.44 1.28 -7.20
C GLN A 42 -0.36 2.35 -7.06
N ALA A 43 -0.36 3.12 -5.97
CA ALA A 43 0.65 4.14 -5.72
C ALA A 43 2.05 3.52 -5.53
N VAL A 44 2.17 2.41 -4.78
CA VAL A 44 3.46 1.73 -4.57
C VAL A 44 3.97 1.14 -5.90
N ASN A 45 3.12 0.45 -6.66
CA ASN A 45 3.46 -0.08 -7.98
C ASN A 45 3.94 1.01 -8.94
N TYR A 46 3.18 2.11 -9.04
CA TYR A 46 3.55 3.24 -9.88
C TYR A 46 4.91 3.84 -9.47
N CYS A 47 5.15 4.02 -8.18
CA CYS A 47 6.44 4.52 -7.69
C CYS A 47 7.59 3.58 -8.06
N LEU A 48 7.40 2.26 -7.97
CA LEU A 48 8.41 1.29 -8.39
C LEU A 48 8.70 1.37 -9.89
N GLU A 49 7.67 1.44 -10.73
CA GLU A 49 7.83 1.58 -12.19
C GLU A 49 8.57 2.86 -12.59
N VAL A 50 8.34 3.97 -11.87
CA VAL A 50 9.07 5.22 -12.11
C VAL A 50 10.53 5.08 -11.71
N LEU A 51 10.81 4.44 -10.56
CA LEU A 51 12.18 4.22 -10.09
C LEU A 51 12.94 3.23 -10.99
N ASP A 52 12.29 2.15 -11.43
CA ASP A 52 12.88 1.14 -12.33
C ASP A 52 13.30 1.78 -13.65
N ARG A 53 12.43 2.57 -14.27
CA ARG A 53 12.78 3.34 -15.48
C ARG A 53 13.91 4.35 -15.25
N GLY A 54 14.03 4.89 -14.04
CA GLY A 54 15.12 5.78 -13.66
C GLY A 54 16.45 5.05 -13.55
N LEU A 55 16.44 3.89 -12.89
CA LEU A 55 17.60 3.01 -12.71
C LEU A 55 18.10 2.47 -14.04
N ASP A 56 17.22 2.03 -14.93
CA ASP A 56 17.59 1.53 -16.27
C ASP A 56 18.37 2.60 -17.06
N LYS A 57 17.87 3.85 -17.06
CA LYS A 57 18.56 4.97 -17.72
C LYS A 57 19.91 5.29 -17.09
N GLN A 58 20.03 5.19 -15.77
CA GLN A 58 21.29 5.43 -15.07
C GLN A 58 22.30 4.30 -15.33
N ASN A 59 21.84 3.05 -15.38
CA ASN A 59 22.66 1.90 -15.76
C ASN A 59 23.18 2.01 -17.20
N ASP A 60 22.33 2.41 -18.15
CA ASP A 60 22.73 2.67 -19.54
C ASP A 60 23.78 3.79 -19.65
N ALA A 61 23.63 4.84 -18.84
CA ALA A 61 24.61 5.94 -18.78
C ALA A 61 25.94 5.48 -18.17
N LEU A 62 25.89 4.61 -17.15
CA LEU A 62 27.08 4.09 -16.48
C LEU A 62 27.84 3.10 -17.36
N ALA A 63 27.14 2.30 -18.15
CA ALA A 63 27.74 1.43 -19.16
C ALA A 63 28.55 2.22 -20.20
N LYS A 64 28.10 3.44 -20.54
CA LYS A 64 28.82 4.35 -21.46
C LYS A 64 30.00 5.05 -20.79
N ASN A 65 29.92 5.37 -19.51
CA ASN A 65 30.97 6.07 -18.74
C ASN A 65 31.23 5.42 -17.37
N PRO A 66 31.99 4.31 -17.31
CA PRO A 66 32.18 3.52 -16.07
C PRO A 66 32.98 4.23 -14.96
N GLY A 67 33.70 5.30 -15.30
CA GLY A 67 34.54 6.08 -14.38
C GLY A 67 33.81 7.20 -13.64
N ASP A 68 32.52 7.44 -13.93
CA ASP A 68 31.75 8.52 -13.32
C ASP A 68 31.27 8.12 -11.90
N ASN A 69 31.98 8.62 -10.89
CA ASN A 69 31.64 8.36 -9.48
C ASN A 69 30.35 9.07 -9.04
N ASP A 70 30.00 10.21 -9.65
CA ASP A 70 28.76 10.92 -9.32
C ASP A 70 27.55 10.13 -9.80
N LEU A 71 27.66 9.49 -10.97
CA LEU A 71 26.63 8.61 -11.51
C LEU A 71 26.43 7.36 -10.65
N LYS A 72 27.53 6.75 -10.17
CA LYS A 72 27.46 5.61 -9.23
C LYS A 72 26.80 5.98 -7.91
N ASN A 73 27.14 7.14 -7.34
CA ASN A 73 26.51 7.62 -6.12
C ASN A 73 25.01 7.83 -6.32
N LYS A 74 24.59 8.48 -7.42
CA LYS A 74 23.17 8.66 -7.76
C LYS A 74 22.44 7.33 -7.89
N LEU A 75 23.03 6.35 -8.56
CA LEU A 75 22.46 5.01 -8.72
C LEU A 75 22.21 4.36 -7.35
N PHE A 76 23.20 4.38 -6.44
CA PHE A 76 23.06 3.84 -5.10
C PHE A 76 21.91 4.49 -4.30
N PHE A 77 21.75 5.81 -4.41
CA PHE A 77 20.62 6.50 -3.76
C PHE A 77 19.27 6.07 -4.34
N GLU A 78 19.15 5.95 -5.66
CA GLU A 78 17.91 5.50 -6.31
C GLU A 78 17.58 4.04 -5.98
N GLU A 79 18.58 3.14 -5.93
CA GLU A 79 18.39 1.75 -5.50
C GLU A 79 17.91 1.66 -4.04
N THR A 80 18.49 2.50 -3.17
CA THR A 80 18.06 2.60 -1.77
C THR A 80 16.61 3.06 -1.67
N LYS A 81 16.23 4.11 -2.42
CA LYS A 81 14.83 4.58 -2.49
C LYS A 81 13.90 3.48 -2.99
N ARG A 82 14.27 2.76 -4.06
CA ARG A 82 13.50 1.62 -4.59
C ARG A 82 13.26 0.57 -3.52
N ARG A 83 14.28 0.21 -2.75
CA ARG A 83 14.15 -0.73 -1.64
C ARG A 83 13.19 -0.22 -0.56
N TRP A 84 13.21 1.07 -0.24
CA TRP A 84 12.27 1.65 0.72
C TRP A 84 10.83 1.59 0.23
N ILE A 85 10.58 1.89 -1.05
CA ILE A 85 9.24 1.76 -1.65
C ILE A 85 8.81 0.30 -1.69
N PHE A 86 9.70 -0.62 -2.02
CA PHE A 86 9.38 -2.05 -2.02
C PHE A 86 8.99 -2.56 -0.62
N ASN A 87 9.72 -2.14 0.42
CA ASN A 87 9.39 -2.48 1.81
C ASN A 87 8.00 -1.96 2.24
N GLU A 88 7.45 -0.99 1.51
CA GLU A 88 6.14 -0.44 1.82
C GLU A 88 4.99 -1.42 1.53
N PHE A 89 5.22 -2.46 0.70
CA PHE A 89 4.30 -3.59 0.59
C PHE A 89 4.15 -4.34 1.91
N THR A 90 5.26 -4.63 2.59
CA THR A 90 5.24 -5.31 3.89
C THR A 90 4.48 -4.50 4.92
N VAL A 91 4.69 -3.19 4.95
CA VAL A 91 3.97 -2.30 5.86
C VAL A 91 2.48 -2.28 5.50
N GLU A 92 2.13 -2.25 4.20
CA GLU A 92 0.74 -2.29 3.77
C GLU A 92 0.04 -3.57 4.22
N ASP A 93 0.70 -4.72 4.15
CA ASP A 93 0.14 -5.99 4.61
C ASP A 93 -0.12 -5.99 6.12
N ILE A 94 0.80 -5.43 6.91
CA ILE A 94 0.65 -5.29 8.35
C ILE A 94 -0.51 -4.34 8.70
N VAL A 95 -0.56 -3.16 8.05
CA VAL A 95 -1.60 -2.16 8.30
C VAL A 95 -2.97 -2.71 7.93
N ARG A 96 -3.09 -3.31 6.74
CA ARG A 96 -4.32 -3.96 6.25
C ARG A 96 -4.81 -5.06 7.19
N SER A 97 -3.91 -5.95 7.64
CA SER A 97 -4.26 -7.01 8.58
C SER A 97 -4.82 -6.45 9.90
N ARG A 98 -4.19 -5.40 10.44
CA ARG A 98 -4.64 -4.74 11.67
C ARG A 98 -5.99 -4.04 11.51
N SER A 99 -6.19 -3.27 10.44
CA SER A 99 -7.44 -2.56 10.23
C SER A 99 -8.60 -3.50 9.90
N LEU A 100 -8.37 -4.55 9.12
CA LEU A 100 -9.37 -5.59 8.87
C LEU A 100 -9.76 -6.34 10.13
N ARG A 101 -8.80 -6.63 11.03
CA ARG A 101 -9.13 -7.26 12.32
C ARG A 101 -10.09 -6.39 13.13
N VAL A 102 -9.80 -5.10 13.27
CA VAL A 102 -10.68 -4.16 13.98
C VAL A 102 -12.06 -4.09 13.33
N PHE A 103 -12.11 -4.06 12.00
CA PHE A 103 -13.36 -4.06 11.26
C PHE A 103 -14.18 -5.33 11.52
N ASN A 104 -13.57 -6.51 11.38
CA ASN A 104 -14.23 -7.80 11.59
C ASN A 104 -14.71 -7.99 13.04
N ASP A 105 -13.94 -7.51 14.03
CA ASP A 105 -14.30 -7.61 15.45
C ASP A 105 -15.58 -6.81 15.77
N LYS A 106 -15.80 -5.70 15.05
CA LYS A 106 -16.90 -4.75 15.23
C LYS A 106 -18.11 -5.06 14.33
N CYS A 107 -17.87 -5.31 13.04
CA CYS A 107 -18.89 -5.61 12.02
C CYS A 107 -19.04 -7.12 11.82
N ARG A 108 -19.43 -7.85 12.88
CA ARG A 108 -19.45 -9.34 12.87
C ARG A 108 -20.49 -9.95 11.92
N SER A 109 -21.59 -9.25 11.68
CA SER A 109 -22.69 -9.70 10.81
C SER A 109 -22.46 -9.39 9.34
N PHE A 110 -21.40 -8.67 9.01
CA PHE A 110 -21.08 -8.29 7.63
C PHE A 110 -20.18 -9.34 6.99
N GLU A 111 -20.65 -9.90 5.87
CA GLU A 111 -19.85 -10.80 5.04
C GLU A 111 -19.07 -10.01 4.00
N MET A 112 -17.76 -10.23 3.94
CA MET A 112 -16.92 -9.58 2.94
C MET A 112 -17.21 -10.13 1.54
N PRO A 113 -17.23 -9.28 0.49
CA PRO A 113 -17.36 -9.72 -0.89
C PRO A 113 -16.24 -10.68 -1.31
N ALA A 114 -16.59 -11.72 -2.09
CA ALA A 114 -15.64 -12.73 -2.57
C ALA A 114 -14.46 -12.14 -3.37
N ASP A 115 -14.73 -11.13 -4.20
CA ASP A 115 -13.69 -10.42 -4.99
C ASP A 115 -12.60 -9.83 -4.09
N PHE A 116 -12.98 -9.35 -2.90
CA PHE A 116 -12.02 -8.82 -1.95
C PHE A 116 -11.21 -9.94 -1.28
N THR A 117 -11.83 -11.08 -1.00
CA THR A 117 -11.11 -12.26 -0.50
C THR A 117 -10.04 -12.72 -1.49
N GLU A 118 -10.34 -12.69 -2.80
CA GLU A 118 -9.35 -12.97 -3.84
C GLU A 118 -8.21 -11.94 -3.84
N PHE A 119 -8.54 -10.65 -3.71
CA PHE A 119 -7.55 -9.58 -3.58
C PHE A 119 -6.59 -9.78 -2.39
N LEU A 120 -7.10 -10.27 -1.25
CA LEU A 120 -6.26 -10.59 -0.09
C LEU A 120 -5.32 -11.77 -0.37
N ASN A 121 -5.76 -12.74 -1.16
CA ASN A 121 -5.01 -13.96 -1.46
C ASN A 121 -3.96 -13.76 -2.56
N LYS A 122 -4.12 -12.78 -3.46
CA LYS A 122 -3.18 -12.50 -4.56
C LYS A 122 -1.74 -12.18 -4.14
N ARG A 123 -1.49 -11.86 -2.87
CA ARG A 123 -0.15 -11.50 -2.34
C ARG A 123 0.38 -12.45 -1.25
N LYS A 124 -0.29 -13.57 -0.98
CA LYS A 124 0.30 -14.67 -0.18
C LYS A 124 1.04 -15.65 -1.10
#